data_AF-A0A7X9Q3S5-F1
#
_entry.id   AF-A0A7X9Q3S5-F1
#
_cell.length_a   1.000
_cell.length_b   1.000
_cell.length_c   1.000
_cell.angle_alpha   90.00
_cell.angle_beta   90.00
_cell.angle_gamma   90.00
#
_symmetry.space_group_name_H-M   'P 1'
#
loop_
_entity.id
_entity.type
_entity.pdbx_description
1 polymer ?
#
loop_
_entity_poly.entity_id
_entity_poly.type
_entity_poly.pdbx_seq_one_letter_code
_entity_poly.pdbx_strand_id
1 'polypeptide(L)' 'KKKYGEGRRVFLMSPLHHHYQKLGYHESKIAVRFWIITIFCVATAIVTLKLR' A
#
# COMPACT_ATOMS: atom_id res chain seq x y z
N LYS A 1 5.25 -19.48 -17.46
CA LYS A 1 3.87 -18.92 -17.48
C LYS A 1 3.96 -17.39 -17.47
N LYS A 2 3.65 -16.69 -18.57
CA LYS A 2 3.54 -15.22 -18.56
C LYS A 2 2.29 -14.86 -17.73
N LYS A 3 2.45 -14.17 -16.60
CA LYS A 3 1.33 -13.87 -15.66
C LYS A 3 0.18 -13.09 -16.30
N TYR A 4 0.43 -12.38 -17.41
CA TYR A 4 -0.56 -11.57 -18.13
C TYR A 4 -0.50 -11.69 -19.67
N GLY A 5 0.25 -12.64 -20.23
CA GLY A 5 0.43 -12.79 -21.70
C GLY A 5 1.27 -11.68 -22.37
N GLU A 6 1.19 -10.45 -21.89
CA GLU A 6 1.83 -9.23 -22.39
C GLU A 6 2.67 -8.53 -21.30
N GLY A 7 3.64 -7.70 -21.71
CA GLY A 7 4.51 -6.92 -20.81
C GLY A 7 3.82 -5.74 -20.12
N ARG A 8 2.59 -5.92 -19.63
CA ARG A 8 1.79 -4.84 -19.02
C ARG A 8 2.19 -4.64 -17.56
N ARG A 9 2.58 -3.42 -17.20
CA ARG A 9 2.86 -3.03 -15.80
C ARG A 9 1.58 -2.48 -15.17
N VAL A 10 1.14 -3.05 -14.04
CA VAL A 10 0.01 -2.53 -13.24
C VAL A 10 0.44 -1.33 -12.41
N PHE A 11 1.66 -1.37 -11.86
CA PHE A 11 2.27 -0.26 -11.13
C PHE A 11 3.46 0.30 -11.91
N LEU A 12 3.68 1.62 -11.84
CA LEU A 12 4.87 2.28 -12.40
C LEU A 12 6.19 1.71 -11.83
N MET A 13 6.13 1.26 -10.57
CA MET A 13 7.17 0.52 -9.84
C MET A 13 6.50 -0.19 -8.66
N SER A 14 6.96 -1.38 -8.32
CA SER A 14 6.56 -2.13 -7.13
C SER A 14 7.76 -2.25 -6.20
N PRO A 15 7.59 -2.23 -4.87
CA PRO A 15 6.36 -2.11 -4.08
C PRO A 15 5.61 -0.75 -4.16
N LEU A 16 4.40 -0.70 -3.59
CA LEU A 16 3.44 0.41 -3.74
C LEU A 16 3.99 1.78 -3.29
N HIS A 17 4.87 1.87 -2.30
CA HIS A 17 5.44 3.16 -1.89
C HIS A 17 6.33 3.76 -3.01
N HIS A 18 7.08 2.94 -3.75
CA HIS A 18 7.85 3.39 -4.90
C HIS A 18 6.96 3.81 -6.08
N HIS A 19 5.77 3.23 -6.20
CA HIS A 19 4.77 3.71 -7.17
C HIS A 19 4.44 5.19 -6.91
N TYR A 20 4.19 5.57 -5.65
CA TYR A 20 3.91 6.95 -5.28
C TYR A 20 5.15 7.86 -5.35
N GLN A 21 6.35 7.36 -5.01
CA GLN A 21 7.57 8.14 -5.23
C GLN A 21 7.75 8.50 -6.71
N LYS A 22 7.50 7.55 -7.61
CA LYS A 22 7.58 7.77 -9.06
C LYS A 22 6.49 8.70 -9.62
N LEU A 23 5.39 8.87 -8.89
CA LEU A 23 4.35 9.87 -9.17
C LEU A 23 4.71 11.28 -8.64
N GLY A 24 5.87 11.46 -7.99
CA GLY A 24 6.35 12.76 -7.52
C GLY A 24 5.97 13.10 -6.07
N TYR A 25 5.48 12.14 -5.29
CA TYR A 25 5.20 12.38 -3.87
C TYR A 25 6.49 12.33 -3.04
N HIS A 26 6.62 13.26 -2.09
CA HIS A 26 7.69 13.22 -1.08
C HIS A 26 7.57 11.98 -0.19
N GLU A 27 8.71 11.35 0.10
CA GLU A 27 8.80 10.12 0.87
C GLU A 27 8.14 10.22 2.25
N SER A 28 8.38 11.32 2.97
CA SER A 28 7.76 11.58 4.28
C SER A 28 6.22 11.59 4.21
N LYS A 29 5.66 12.20 3.16
CA LYS A 29 4.20 12.26 2.93
C LYS A 29 3.62 10.87 2.67
N ILE A 30 4.35 10.02 1.94
CA ILE A 30 3.93 8.64 1.68
C ILE A 30 3.94 7.84 3.00
N ALA A 31 5.02 7.92 3.77
CA ALA A 31 5.15 7.20 5.04
C ALA A 31 4.01 7.54 6.02
N VAL A 32 3.71 8.83 6.21
CA VAL A 32 2.62 9.28 7.09
C VAL A 32 1.26 8.73 6.64
N ARG A 33 0.97 8.72 5.33
CA ARG A 33 -0.29 8.17 4.80
C ARG A 33 -0.42 6.67 5.03
N PHE A 34 0.68 5.92 4.87
CA PHE A 34 0.68 4.49 5.16
C PHE A 34 0.47 4.21 6.65
N TRP A 35 1.04 5.03 7.54
CA TRP A 35 0.82 4.90 8.99
C TRP A 35 -0.63 5.12 9.39
N ILE A 36 -1.32 6.10 8.79
CA ILE A 36 -2.74 6.34 9.04
C ILE A 36 -3.55 5.08 8.72
N ILE A 37 -3.32 4.47 7.54
CA ILE A 37 -4.00 3.23 7.12
C ILE A 37 -3.67 2.08 8.09
N THR A 38 -2.41 1.93 8.49
CA THR A 38 -1.98 0.90 9.46
C THR A 38 -2.73 1.03 10.79
N ILE A 39 -2.88 2.25 11.32
CA ILE A 39 -3.59 2.49 12.58
C ILE A 39 -5.06 2.07 12.45
N PHE A 40 -5.73 2.40 11.33
CA PHE A 40 -7.09 1.95 11.08
C PHE A 40 -7.19 0.42 11.03
N CYS A 41 -6.31 -0.25 10.30
CA CYS A 41 -6.30 -1.71 10.23
C CYS A 41 -6.06 -2.36 11.60
N VAL A 42 -5.14 -1.80 12.40
CA VAL A 42 -4.86 -2.28 13.76
C VAL A 42 -6.08 -2.09 14.66
N ALA A 43 -6.73 -0.93 14.61
CA ALA A 43 -7.94 -0.68 15.38
C ALA A 43 -9.05 -1.67 15.00
N THR A 44 -9.29 -1.90 13.71
CA THR A 44 -10.27 -2.90 13.24
C THR A 44 -9.90 -4.30 13.73
N ALA A 45 -8.63 -4.70 13.64
CA ALA A 45 -8.18 -6.01 14.10
C ALA A 45 -8.43 -6.22 15.60
N ILE A 46 -8.15 -5.21 16.43
CA ILE A 46 -8.40 -5.27 17.88
C ILE A 46 -9.90 -5.40 18.17
N VAL A 47 -10.75 -4.62 17.49
CA VAL A 47 -12.21 -4.70 17.64
C VAL A 47 -12.72 -6.08 17.25
N THR A 48 -12.28 -6.62 16.10
CA THR A 48 -12.67 -7.97 15.65
C THR A 48 -12.27 -9.05 16.66
N LEU A 49 -11.07 -8.96 17.25
CA LEU A 49 -10.60 -9.92 18.25
C LEU A 49 -11.42 -9.87 19.56
N LYS A 50 -11.92 -8.70 19.95
CA LYS A 50 -12.77 -8.49 21.13
C LYS A 50 -14.22 -8.94 20.94
N LEU A 51 -14.67 -9.07 19.69
CA LEU A 51 -16.02 -9.51 19.32
C LEU A 51 -16.16 -11.04 19.24
N ARG A 52 -15.05 -11.78 19.41
CA ARG A 52 -15.04 -13.24 19.57
C ARG A 52 -15.05 -13.61 21.05
#